data_AF-A0A484BBV3-F1
#
_entry.id   AF-A0A484BBV3-F1
#
_cell.length_a   1.000
_cell.length_b   1.000
_cell.length_c   1.000
_cell.angle_alpha   90.00
_cell.angle_beta   90.00
_cell.angle_gamma   90.00
#
_symmetry.space_group_name_H-M   'P 1'
#
loop_
_entity.id
_entity.type
_entity.pdbx_description
1 polymer ?
#
loop_
_entity_poly.entity_id
_entity_poly.type
_entity_poly.pdbx_seq_one_letter_code
_entity_poly.pdbx_strand_id
1 'polypeptide(L)' 'MSNRVLVIGSGGREHAICWKLEQSPLVSQIYALPGSFGIGQLGVKCQNLGADVLDAKDFEVSAVYAPEVRRG' A
#
# COMPACT_ATOMS: atom_id res chain seq x y z
N MET A 1 -18.10 3.88 -6.95
CA MET A 1 -16.70 3.62 -7.34
C MET A 1 -15.94 3.27 -6.08
N SER A 2 -15.42 2.05 -5.96
CA SER A 2 -14.62 1.59 -4.81
C SER A 2 -13.14 1.68 -5.15
N ASN A 3 -12.39 2.56 -4.47
CA ASN A 3 -10.97 2.77 -4.79
C ASN A 3 -10.11 1.76 -4.04
N ARG A 4 -9.32 1.00 -4.81
CA ARG A 4 -8.29 0.08 -4.31
C ARG A 4 -6.93 0.77 -4.43
N VAL A 5 -6.10 0.63 -3.40
CA VAL A 5 -4.79 1.28 -3.34
C VAL A 5 -3.71 0.21 -3.14
N LEU A 6 -2.63 0.30 -3.91
CA LEU A 6 -1.44 -0.52 -3.75
C LEU A 6 -0.30 0.34 -3.19
N VAL A 7 0.30 -0.12 -2.10
CA VAL A 7 1.44 0.51 -1.44
C VAL A 7 2.63 -0.42 -1.59
N ILE A 8 3.72 0.10 -2.16
CA ILE A 8 4.93 -0.69 -2.41
C ILE A 8 5.98 -0.31 -1.37
N GLY A 9 6.44 -1.31 -0.63
CA GLY A 9 7.46 -1.20 0.41
C GLY A 9 7.05 -1.85 1.73
N SER A 10 7.99 -1.87 2.68
CA SER A 10 7.87 -2.55 3.97
C SER A 10 8.36 -1.68 5.15
N GLY A 11 8.65 -0.41 4.90
CA GLY A 11 9.19 0.53 5.89
C GLY A 11 8.11 1.22 6.72
N GLY A 12 8.57 2.04 7.68
CA GLY A 12 7.68 2.83 8.55
C GLY A 12 6.91 3.92 7.79
N ARG A 13 7.44 4.41 6.66
CA ARG A 13 6.74 5.38 5.81
C ARG A 13 5.50 4.75 5.17
N GLU A 14 5.64 3.55 4.62
CA GLU A 14 4.54 2.81 4.01
C GLU A 14 3.49 2.46 5.06
N HIS A 15 3.92 2.10 6.27
CA HIS A 15 3.00 1.94 7.40
C HIS A 15 2.16 3.19 7.66
N ALA A 16 2.77 4.37 7.76
CA ALA A 16 2.04 5.61 8.00
C ALA A 16 1.06 5.94 6.87
N ILE A 17 1.43 5.66 5.62
CA ILE A 17 0.56 5.82 4.45
C ILE A 17 -0.65 4.88 4.55
N CYS A 18 -0.43 3.58 4.76
CA CYS A 18 -1.50 2.60 4.93
C CYS A 18 -2.43 2.96 6.09
N TRP A 19 -1.87 3.39 7.23
CA TRP A 19 -2.63 3.84 8.40
C TRP A 19 -3.55 5.02 8.08
N LYS A 20 -3.09 5.98 7.27
CA LYS A 20 -3.90 7.14 6.90
C LYS A 20 -4.97 6.79 5.86
N LEU A 21 -4.63 5.91 4.91
CA LEU A 21 -5.56 5.44 3.89
C LEU A 21 -6.70 4.62 4.49
N GLU A 22 -6.44 3.85 5.54
CA GLU A 22 -7.45 3.01 6.21
C GLU A 22 -8.64 3.83 6.73
N GLN A 23 -8.35 5.02 7.24
CA GLN A 23 -9.32 5.98 7.76
C GLN A 23 -10.15 6.67 6.66
N SER A 24 -9.73 6.59 5.39
CA SER A 24 -10.45 7.24 4.29
C SER A 24 -11.72 6.48 3.94
N PRO A 25 -12.89 7.15 3.87
CA PRO A 25 -14.13 6.53 3.39
C PRO A 25 -14.12 6.26 1.89
N LEU A 26 -13.21 6.90 1.14
CA LEU A 26 -13.07 6.71 -0.31
C LEU A 26 -12.27 5.46 -0.67
N VAL A 27 -11.50 4.92 0.29
CA VAL A 27 -10.66 3.74 0.10
C VAL A 27 -11.40 2.51 0.60
N SER A 28 -11.61 1.57 -0.32
CA SER A 28 -12.25 0.29 -0.01
C SER A 28 -11.25 -0.78 0.40
N GLN A 29 -10.05 -0.77 -0.18
CA GLN A 29 -9.04 -1.80 0.07
C GLN A 29 -7.63 -1.27 -0.15
N ILE A 30 -6.70 -1.72 0.68
CA ILE A 30 -5.29 -1.36 0.65
C ILE A 30 -4.48 -2.66 0.57
N TYR A 31 -3.59 -2.72 -0.40
CA TYR A 31 -2.65 -3.82 -0.57
C TYR A 31 -1.24 -3.29 -0.30
N ALA A 32 -0.47 -3.98 0.53
CA ALA A 32 0.91 -3.62 0.82
C ALA A 32 1.86 -4.73 0.38
N LEU A 33 2.88 -4.38 -0.40
CA LEU A 33 3.75 -5.35 -1.05
C LEU A 33 5.22 -4.93 -0.98
N PRO A 34 6.13 -5.75 -0.41
CA PRO A 34 5.88 -7.02 0.29
C PRO A 34 5.17 -6.84 1.64
N GLY A 35 4.92 -5.59 2.07
CA GLY A 35 4.34 -5.30 3.37
C GLY A 35 5.29 -5.59 4.53
N SER A 36 4.81 -5.37 5.76
CA SER A 36 5.55 -5.66 6.99
C SER A 36 4.61 -6.12 8.09
N PHE A 37 5.13 -6.76 9.15
CA PHE A 37 4.31 -7.19 10.28
C PHE A 37 3.45 -6.04 10.83
N GLY A 38 4.04 -4.83 10.96
CA GLY A 38 3.30 -3.65 11.40
C GLY A 38 2.19 -3.23 10.45
N ILE A 39 2.41 -3.30 9.13
CA ILE A 39 1.36 -2.98 8.14
C ILE A 39 0.23 -4.02 8.20
N GLY A 40 0.54 -5.28 8.46
CA GLY A 40 -0.44 -6.35 8.59
C GLY A 40 -1.27 -6.28 9.88
N GLN A 41 -0.87 -5.44 10.83
CA GLN A 41 -1.64 -5.14 12.04
C GLN A 41 -2.53 -3.90 11.92
N LEU A 42 -2.52 -3.24 10.77
CA LEU A 42 -3.52 -2.21 10.46
C LEU A 42 -4.90 -2.86 10.30
N GLY A 43 -5.97 -2.05 10.31
CA GLY A 43 -7.31 -2.60 10.34
C GLY A 43 -7.77 -3.26 9.04
N VAL A 44 -9.05 -3.59 9.00
CA VAL A 44 -9.64 -4.62 8.10
C VAL A 44 -9.48 -4.35 6.60
N LYS A 45 -9.18 -3.11 6.20
CA LYS A 45 -8.99 -2.73 4.80
C LYS A 45 -7.59 -3.02 4.28
N CYS A 46 -6.63 -3.33 5.16
CA CYS A 46 -5.21 -3.45 4.81
C CYS A 46 -4.77 -4.91 4.75
N GLN A 47 -4.20 -5.32 3.61
CA GLN A 47 -3.73 -6.68 3.37
C GLN A 47 -2.27 -6.68 2.93
N ASN A 48 -1.43 -7.46 3.61
CA ASN A 48 -0.08 -7.75 3.14
C ASN A 48 -0.12 -8.80 2.03
N LEU A 49 0.66 -8.57 0.99
CA LEU A 49 0.89 -9.49 -0.11
C LEU A 49 2.38 -9.83 -0.19
N GLY A 50 2.69 -11.08 -0.54
CA GLY A 50 4.06 -11.51 -0.77
C GLY A 50 4.72 -10.81 -1.95
N ALA A 51 6.06 -10.78 -1.97
CA ALA A 51 6.83 -10.17 -3.07
C ALA A 51 6.62 -10.88 -4.42
N ASP A 52 6.14 -12.11 -4.38
CA ASP A 52 5.88 -13.02 -5.49
C ASP A 52 4.48 -12.86 -6.12
N VAL A 53 3.66 -11.96 -5.59
CA VAL A 53 2.22 -11.92 -5.89
C VAL A 53 1.86 -11.01 -7.08
N LEU A 54 2.81 -10.28 -7.69
CA LEU A 54 2.52 -9.35 -8.80
C LEU A 54 3.05 -9.83 -10.15
N ASP A 55 2.14 -9.99 -11.13
CA ASP A 55 2.45 -9.80 -12.54
C ASP A 55 2.02 -8.36 -12.94
N ALA A 56 2.85 -7.66 -13.72
CA ALA A 56 2.64 -6.24 -14.07
C ALA A 56 1.32 -5.99 -14.82
N LYS A 57 0.69 -7.05 -15.33
CA LYS A 57 -0.57 -7.03 -16.08
C LYS A 57 -1.80 -6.95 -15.18
N ASP A 58 -1.67 -7.24 -13.89
CA ASP A 58 -2.80 -7.34 -12.98
C ASP A 58 -3.29 -5.99 -12.43
N PHE A 59 -2.57 -4.90 -12.72
CA PHE A 59 -2.85 -3.58 -12.16
C PHE A 59 -2.80 -2.48 -13.21
N GLU A 60 -3.93 -1.79 -13.39
CA GLU A 60 -3.96 -0.49 -14.05
C GLU A 60 -3.58 0.56 -12.99
N VAL A 61 -2.30 0.95 -12.98
CA VAL A 61 -1.74 1.87 -11.99
C VAL A 61 -2.24 3.29 -12.26
N SER A 62 -3.17 3.78 -11.44
CA SER A 62 -3.71 5.14 -11.57
C SER A 62 -2.86 6.21 -10.87
N ALA A 63 -2.02 5.84 -9.90
CA ALA A 63 -1.09 6.76 -9.25
C ALA A 63 0.08 6.01 -8.57
N VAL A 64 1.30 6.54 -8.72
CA VAL A 64 2.51 6.12 -7.98
C VAL A 64 2.92 7.27 -7.07
N TYR A 65 2.92 7.06 -5.75
CA TYR A 65 3.50 8.03 -4.80
C TYR A 65 4.88 7.53 -4.38
N ALA A 66 5.92 8.01 -5.07
CA ALA A 66 7.31 7.80 -4.71
C ALA A 66 7.95 9.17 -4.40
N PRO A 67 7.95 9.64 -3.14
CA PRO A 67 8.76 10.79 -2.81
C PRO A 67 10.22 10.35 -2.85
N GLU A 68 10.95 10.78 -3.88
CA GLU A 68 12.41 10.69 -3.94
C GLU A 68 12.99 11.28 -2.66
N VAL A 69 13.63 10.45 -1.84
CA VAL A 69 14.58 10.95 -0.86
C VAL A 69 15.84 11.27 -1.66
N ARG A 70 16.02 12.54 -2.02
CA ARG A 70 17.31 13.07 -2.48
C ARG A 70 18.36 12.67 -1.46
N ARG A 71 19.19 11.68 -1.80
CA ARG A 71 20.45 11.41 -1.11
C ARG A 71 21.36 12.60 -1.44
N GLY A 72 21.62 13.42 -0.44
CA GLY A 72 22.81 14.28 -0.42
C GLY A 72 24.06 13.44 -0.21
#